data_AF-A0A927TCY4-F1
#
_entry.id   AF-A0A927TCY4-F1
#
_cell.length_a   1.000
_cell.length_b   1.000
_cell.length_c   1.000
_cell.angle_alpha   90.00
_cell.angle_beta   90.00
_cell.angle_gamma   90.00
#
_symmetry.space_group_name_H-M   'P 1'
#
loop_
_entity.id
_entity.type
_entity.pdbx_description
1 polymer ?
#
loop_
_entity_poly.entity_id
_entity_poly.type
_entity_poly.pdbx_seq_one_letter_code
_entity_poly.pdbx_strand_id
1 'polypeptide(L)'
;MSNRIKRLDNRGSALLTVVLVVTFLTILATILMYISGLNFQIKEADYRNKKSFYEGEKGTEAIKVELMKDVSDAAFRANQDLSINFANITSADTRKVEYNKYFVGRLQEVFDDKLLAYGGSWNALLASYMPNSTDYVLTMDLSYDADGNGVLTSNEVLEVNETSGSIILRGVSVKYTNPKYKLVTKISTDFRITAPAFDWSDAVSRTTLETGVSLDEAKTKDMISPADCVIYTEWKKE
;
A
#
# COMPACT_ATOMS: atom_id res chain seq x y z
N MET A 1 17.45 -48.10 86.09
CA MET A 1 17.77 -47.24 84.93
C MET A 1 16.48 -46.88 84.21
N SER A 2 16.04 -45.62 84.26
CA SER A 2 14.83 -45.17 83.55
C SER A 2 15.24 -44.13 82.51
N ASN A 3 15.19 -44.51 81.23
CA ASN A 3 15.48 -43.61 80.11
C ASN A 3 14.32 -42.61 79.94
N ARG A 4 14.57 -41.33 80.24
CA ARG A 4 13.65 -40.23 79.91
C ARG A 4 13.94 -39.75 78.50
N ILE A 5 13.10 -40.15 77.54
CA ILE A 5 13.06 -39.57 76.21
C ILE A 5 12.49 -38.15 76.33
N LYS A 6 13.33 -37.13 76.18
CA LYS A 6 12.89 -35.72 76.09
C LYS A 6 12.19 -35.53 74.74
N ARG A 7 10.88 -35.31 74.77
CA ARG A 7 10.11 -34.87 73.59
C ARG A 7 10.52 -33.43 73.27
N LEU A 8 11.15 -33.22 72.12
CA LEU A 8 11.49 -31.90 71.58
C LEU A 8 10.20 -31.24 71.05
N ASP A 9 9.86 -30.07 71.58
CA ASP A 9 8.66 -29.33 71.18
C ASP A 9 8.96 -28.47 69.94
N ASN A 10 8.60 -28.98 68.76
CA ASN A 10 8.95 -28.37 67.46
C ASN A 10 7.91 -27.31 66.98
N ARG A 11 6.99 -26.88 67.85
CA ARG A 11 5.90 -25.95 67.50
C ARG A 11 6.38 -24.64 66.87
N GLY A 12 7.49 -24.08 67.35
CA GLY A 12 8.07 -22.84 66.81
C GLY A 12 8.73 -23.01 65.44
N SER A 13 9.44 -24.13 65.23
CA SER A 13 10.08 -24.43 63.94
C SER A 13 9.06 -24.79 62.86
N ALA A 14 7.97 -25.47 63.22
CA ALA A 14 6.87 -25.78 62.32
C ALA A 14 6.13 -24.52 61.82
N LEU A 15 5.98 -23.49 62.67
CA LEU A 15 5.38 -22.22 62.27
C LEU A 15 6.30 -21.46 61.30
N LEU A 16 7.61 -21.44 61.56
CA LEU A 16 8.59 -20.76 60.69
C LEU A 16 8.64 -21.40 59.29
N THR A 17 8.65 -22.72 59.19
CA THR A 17 8.69 -23.41 57.89
C THR A 17 7.43 -23.13 57.07
N VAL A 18 6.26 -23.09 57.71
CA VAL A 18 5.00 -22.73 57.03
C VAL A 18 5.04 -21.29 56.51
N VAL A 19 5.52 -20.34 57.30
CA VAL A 19 5.66 -18.94 56.87
C VAL A 19 6.63 -18.82 55.69
N LEU A 20 7.77 -19.51 55.74
CA LEU A 20 8.73 -19.53 54.63
C LEU A 20 8.11 -20.08 53.34
N VAL A 21 7.38 -21.20 53.42
CA VAL A 21 6.71 -21.81 52.27
C VAL A 21 5.64 -20.88 51.69
N VAL A 22 4.78 -20.30 52.53
CA VAL A 22 3.72 -19.37 52.07
C VAL A 22 4.31 -18.11 51.43
N THR A 23 5.41 -17.59 51.98
CA THR A 23 6.11 -16.43 51.41
C THR A 23 6.67 -16.77 50.03
N PHE A 24 7.28 -17.94 49.87
CA PHE A 24 7.78 -18.42 48.58
C PHE A 24 6.66 -18.60 47.54
N LEU A 25 5.54 -19.20 47.95
CA LEU A 25 4.37 -19.36 47.09
C LEU A 25 3.78 -18.01 46.66
N THR A 26 3.77 -17.02 47.56
CA THR A 26 3.27 -15.67 47.25
C THR A 26 4.17 -14.95 46.24
N ILE A 27 5.49 -15.05 46.41
CA ILE A 27 6.46 -14.50 45.45
C ILE A 27 6.29 -15.17 44.08
N LEU A 28 6.14 -16.49 44.06
CA LEU A 28 5.96 -17.24 42.82
C LEU A 28 4.64 -16.86 42.11
N ALA A 29 3.54 -16.74 42.86
CA ALA A 29 2.26 -16.27 42.33
C ALA A 29 2.37 -14.86 41.75
N THR A 30 3.08 -13.96 42.44
CA THR A 30 3.30 -12.57 41.98
C THR A 30 4.11 -12.54 40.68
N ILE A 31 5.16 -13.35 40.55
CA ILE A 31 5.97 -13.45 39.32
C ILE A 31 5.14 -13.98 38.16
N LEU A 32 4.34 -15.03 38.38
CA LEU A 32 3.46 -15.58 37.34
C LEU A 32 2.41 -14.56 36.89
N MET A 33 1.82 -13.81 37.82
CA MET A 33 0.88 -12.74 37.50
C MET A 33 1.56 -11.61 36.72
N TYR A 34 2.79 -11.25 37.09
CA TYR A 34 3.58 -10.23 36.39
C TYR A 34 3.90 -10.63 34.95
N ILE A 35 4.39 -11.86 34.73
CA ILE A 35 4.67 -12.39 33.38
C ILE A 35 3.38 -12.48 32.55
N SER A 36 2.26 -12.89 33.16
CA SER A 36 0.95 -12.91 32.51
C SER A 36 0.50 -11.51 32.06
N GLY A 37 0.65 -10.52 32.95
CA GLY A 37 0.34 -9.12 32.66
C GLY A 37 1.22 -8.53 31.55
N LEU A 38 2.53 -8.82 31.56
CA LEU A 38 3.44 -8.42 30.49
C LEU A 38 3.06 -9.03 29.15
N ASN A 39 2.77 -10.34 29.12
CA ASN A 39 2.34 -11.02 27.90
C ASN A 39 1.04 -10.43 27.34
N PHE A 40 0.11 -10.04 28.21
CA PHE A 40 -1.13 -9.38 27.80
C PHE A 40 -0.85 -8.01 27.16
N GLN A 41 -0.04 -7.16 27.82
CA GLN A 41 0.30 -5.83 27.30
C GLN A 41 1.04 -5.90 25.96
N ILE A 42 1.98 -6.83 25.81
CA ILE A 42 2.71 -7.04 24.54
C ILE A 42 1.74 -7.45 23.43
N LYS A 43 0.83 -8.39 23.69
CA LYS A 43 -0.18 -8.80 22.69
C LYS A 43 -1.14 -7.68 22.34
N GLU A 44 -1.57 -6.90 23.32
CA GLU A 44 -2.47 -5.78 23.09
C GLU A 44 -1.78 -4.67 22.26
N ALA A 45 -0.52 -4.36 22.55
CA ALA A 45 0.27 -3.42 21.77
C ALA A 45 0.45 -3.91 20.32
N ASP A 46 0.78 -5.19 20.12
CA ASP A 46 0.90 -5.79 18.79
C ASP A 46 -0.43 -5.71 18.01
N TYR A 47 -1.55 -6.03 18.66
CA TYR A 47 -2.88 -5.92 18.04
C TYR A 47 -3.20 -4.48 17.63
N ARG A 48 -2.93 -3.49 18.51
CA ARG A 48 -3.15 -2.08 18.23
C ARG A 48 -2.29 -1.60 17.05
N ASN A 49 -1.02 -2.00 17.00
CA ASN A 49 -0.11 -1.67 15.90
C ASN A 49 -0.56 -2.27 14.57
N LYS A 50 -0.95 -3.55 14.56
CA LYS A 50 -1.49 -4.20 13.37
C LYS A 50 -2.73 -3.50 12.87
N LYS A 51 -3.67 -3.16 13.77
CA LYS A 51 -4.90 -2.45 13.39
C LYS A 51 -4.61 -1.09 12.76
N SER A 52 -3.75 -0.27 13.37
CA SER A 52 -3.40 1.03 12.78
C SER A 52 -2.71 0.89 11.42
N PHE A 53 -1.90 -0.16 11.23
CA PHE A 53 -1.29 -0.44 9.94
C PHE A 53 -2.32 -0.79 8.85
N TYR A 54 -3.25 -1.70 9.14
CA TYR A 54 -4.30 -2.05 8.19
C TYR A 54 -5.16 -0.85 7.80
N GLU A 55 -5.46 0.03 8.76
CA GLU A 55 -6.20 1.26 8.45
C GLU A 55 -5.36 2.20 7.57
N GLY A 56 -4.06 2.35 7.83
CA GLY A 56 -3.15 3.10 6.96
C GLY A 56 -3.06 2.54 5.54
N GLU A 57 -2.98 1.21 5.40
CA GLU A 57 -2.94 0.51 4.12
C GLU A 57 -4.19 0.77 3.27
N LYS A 58 -5.38 0.85 3.90
CA LYS A 58 -6.61 1.24 3.20
C LYS A 58 -6.52 2.61 2.54
N GLY A 59 -5.83 3.57 3.17
CA GLY A 59 -5.62 4.90 2.58
C GLY A 59 -4.79 4.81 1.31
N THR A 60 -3.69 4.06 1.36
CA THR A 60 -2.80 3.83 0.21
C THR A 60 -3.47 2.99 -0.90
N GLU A 61 -4.30 2.01 -0.55
CA GLU A 61 -5.08 1.21 -1.50
C GLU A 61 -6.17 2.04 -2.17
N ALA A 62 -6.83 2.95 -1.44
CA ALA A 62 -7.82 3.85 -2.03
C ALA A 62 -7.21 4.74 -3.12
N ILE A 63 -6.00 5.27 -2.87
CA ILE A 63 -5.23 6.02 -3.87
C ILE A 63 -4.92 5.13 -5.08
N LYS A 64 -4.46 3.89 -4.86
CA LYS A 64 -4.17 2.94 -5.94
C LYS A 64 -5.40 2.70 -6.81
N VAL A 65 -6.55 2.41 -6.20
CA VAL A 65 -7.80 2.12 -6.92
C VAL A 65 -8.25 3.31 -7.77
N GLU A 66 -8.11 4.53 -7.26
CA GLU A 66 -8.50 5.71 -8.04
C GLU A 66 -7.52 5.98 -9.19
N LEU A 67 -6.21 5.83 -8.97
CA LEU A 67 -5.21 5.88 -10.05
C LEU A 67 -5.46 4.81 -11.12
N MET A 68 -5.91 3.60 -10.74
CA MET A 68 -6.26 2.54 -11.68
C MET A 68 -7.44 2.93 -12.59
N LYS A 69 -8.41 3.72 -12.09
CA LYS A 69 -9.51 4.25 -12.92
C LYS A 69 -8.99 5.25 -13.94
N ASP A 70 -8.07 6.11 -13.54
CA ASP A 70 -7.46 7.13 -14.40
C ASP A 70 -6.63 6.50 -15.51
N VAL A 71 -5.87 5.45 -15.17
CA VAL A 71 -5.15 4.61 -16.12
C VAL A 71 -6.10 3.95 -17.12
N SER A 72 -7.24 3.45 -16.66
CA SER A 72 -8.22 2.81 -17.54
C SER A 72 -8.83 3.80 -18.53
N ASP A 73 -9.14 5.03 -18.11
CA ASP A 73 -9.66 6.07 -19.02
C ASP A 73 -8.58 6.51 -20.03
N ALA A 74 -7.35 6.75 -19.56
CA ALA A 74 -6.23 7.11 -20.42
C ALA A 74 -5.91 6.01 -21.45
N ALA A 75 -5.91 4.74 -21.04
CA ALA A 75 -5.69 3.60 -21.94
C ALA A 75 -6.79 3.48 -23.00
N PHE A 76 -8.05 3.70 -22.62
CA PHE A 76 -9.16 3.67 -23.57
C PHE A 76 -9.01 4.77 -24.63
N ARG A 77 -8.69 6.00 -24.22
CA ARG A 77 -8.47 7.14 -25.13
C ARG A 77 -7.25 6.94 -26.03
N ALA A 78 -6.15 6.44 -25.47
CA ALA A 78 -4.94 6.14 -26.23
C ALA A 78 -5.18 5.07 -27.30
N ASN A 79 -5.99 4.05 -26.99
CA ASN A 79 -6.38 3.04 -27.97
C ASN A 79 -7.26 3.62 -29.09
N GLN A 80 -8.14 4.57 -28.77
CA GLN A 80 -8.93 5.30 -29.77
C GLN A 80 -8.03 6.12 -30.70
N ASP A 81 -7.07 6.87 -30.16
CA ASP A 81 -6.12 7.67 -30.95
C ASP A 81 -5.23 6.79 -31.83
N LEU A 82 -4.76 5.66 -31.30
CA LEU A 82 -4.00 4.68 -32.06
C LEU A 82 -4.85 4.10 -33.21
N SER A 83 -6.12 3.78 -32.95
CA SER A 83 -7.02 3.21 -33.96
C SER A 83 -7.25 4.18 -35.13
N ILE A 84 -7.33 5.48 -34.85
CA ILE A 84 -7.45 6.53 -35.89
C ILE A 84 -6.19 6.56 -36.77
N ASN A 85 -5.01 6.44 -36.15
CA ASN A 85 -3.72 6.53 -36.84
C ASN A 85 -3.17 5.17 -37.30
N PHE A 86 -3.91 4.08 -37.09
CA PHE A 86 -3.46 2.71 -37.32
C PHE A 86 -3.02 2.47 -38.76
N ALA A 87 -3.73 3.06 -39.73
CA ALA A 87 -3.40 2.92 -41.15
C ALA A 87 -2.03 3.51 -41.53
N ASN A 88 -1.51 4.43 -40.72
CA ASN A 88 -0.23 5.10 -40.98
C ASN A 88 0.97 4.40 -40.31
N ILE A 89 0.73 3.38 -39.47
CA ILE A 89 1.77 2.71 -38.69
C ILE A 89 1.92 1.27 -39.17
N THR A 90 3.07 0.97 -39.79
CA THR A 90 3.30 -0.28 -40.52
C THR A 90 4.00 -1.38 -39.74
N SER A 91 4.61 -1.10 -38.59
CA SER A 91 5.32 -2.10 -37.78
C SER A 91 4.75 -2.23 -36.36
N ALA A 92 4.75 -3.46 -35.84
CA ALA A 92 4.31 -3.77 -34.49
C ALA A 92 5.05 -2.97 -33.40
N ASP A 93 6.38 -2.83 -33.54
CA ASP A 93 7.20 -2.09 -32.59
C ASP A 93 6.88 -0.60 -32.58
N THR A 94 6.65 0.00 -33.76
CA THR A 94 6.24 1.41 -33.85
C THR A 94 4.83 1.61 -33.30
N ARG A 95 3.90 0.66 -33.51
CA ARG A 95 2.56 0.72 -32.88
C ARG A 95 2.63 0.75 -31.37
N LYS A 96 3.50 -0.08 -30.77
CA LYS A 96 3.72 -0.10 -29.33
C LYS A 96 4.26 1.23 -28.80
N VAL A 97 5.27 1.80 -29.46
CA VAL A 97 5.87 3.08 -29.04
C VAL A 97 4.87 4.22 -29.18
N GLU A 98 4.12 4.29 -30.28
CA GLU A 98 3.09 5.32 -30.47
C GLU A 98 1.93 5.17 -29.49
N TYR A 99 1.50 3.94 -29.20
CA TYR A 99 0.52 3.69 -28.14
C TYR A 99 1.00 4.21 -26.78
N ASN A 100 2.25 3.91 -26.42
CA ASN A 100 2.84 4.37 -25.16
C ASN A 100 2.87 5.90 -25.06
N LYS A 101 3.18 6.60 -26.16
CA LYS A 101 3.14 8.07 -26.23
C LYS A 101 1.73 8.60 -26.04
N TYR A 102 0.74 8.06 -26.77
CA TYR A 102 -0.65 8.47 -26.61
C TYR A 102 -1.15 8.21 -25.19
N PHE A 103 -0.81 7.05 -24.61
CA PHE A 103 -1.17 6.72 -23.24
C PHE A 103 -0.62 7.71 -22.23
N VAL A 104 0.69 8.00 -22.30
CA VAL A 104 1.33 8.97 -21.40
C VAL A 104 0.71 10.36 -21.56
N GLY A 105 0.52 10.82 -22.80
CA GLY A 105 -0.09 12.14 -23.06
C GLY A 105 -1.52 12.24 -22.52
N ARG A 106 -2.36 11.22 -22.76
CA ARG A 106 -3.74 11.18 -22.24
C ARG A 106 -3.79 11.08 -20.73
N LEU A 107 -2.88 10.34 -20.12
CA LEU A 107 -2.81 10.23 -18.66
C LEU A 107 -2.39 11.57 -18.03
N GLN A 108 -1.47 12.30 -18.66
CA GLN A 108 -1.10 13.66 -18.25
C GLN A 108 -2.28 14.62 -18.38
N GLU A 109 -3.03 14.60 -19.48
CA GLU A 109 -4.25 15.40 -19.64
C GLU A 109 -5.27 15.14 -18.52
N VAL A 110 -5.52 13.86 -18.20
CA VAL A 110 -6.44 13.48 -17.11
C VAL A 110 -5.95 14.01 -15.76
N PHE A 111 -4.65 13.93 -15.50
CA PHE A 111 -4.07 14.47 -14.27
C PHE A 111 -4.13 16.00 -14.23
N ASP A 112 -3.82 16.70 -15.31
CA ASP A 112 -3.86 18.16 -15.38
C ASP A 112 -5.29 18.68 -15.17
N ASP A 113 -6.29 18.08 -15.81
CA ASP A 113 -7.71 18.41 -15.63
C ASP A 113 -8.15 18.25 -14.17
N LYS A 114 -7.75 17.14 -13.54
CA LYS A 114 -8.03 16.90 -12.13
C LYS A 114 -7.25 17.86 -11.23
N LEU A 115 -5.99 18.15 -11.52
CA LEU A 115 -5.20 19.09 -10.75
C LEU A 115 -5.83 20.47 -10.75
N LEU A 116 -6.31 20.95 -11.90
CA LEU A 116 -7.02 22.23 -12.01
C LEU A 116 -8.26 22.27 -11.11
N ALA A 117 -9.02 21.17 -11.02
CA ALA A 117 -10.17 21.06 -10.14
C ALA A 117 -9.80 21.14 -8.64
N TYR A 118 -8.58 20.73 -8.27
CA TYR A 118 -8.06 20.74 -6.90
C TYR A 118 -6.99 21.82 -6.66
N GLY A 119 -7.04 22.92 -7.42
CA GLY A 119 -6.19 24.10 -7.20
C GLY A 119 -4.70 23.89 -7.50
N GLY A 120 -4.38 22.95 -8.38
CA GLY A 120 -3.01 22.64 -8.81
C GLY A 120 -2.20 21.85 -7.79
N SER A 121 -2.80 21.36 -6.70
CA SER A 121 -2.09 20.63 -5.66
C SER A 121 -2.31 19.12 -5.75
N TRP A 122 -1.23 18.38 -5.97
CA TRP A 122 -1.23 16.91 -5.89
C TRP A 122 -1.64 16.39 -4.52
N ASN A 123 -1.27 17.09 -3.44
CA ASN A 123 -1.69 16.74 -2.10
C ASN A 123 -3.21 16.82 -1.97
N ALA A 124 -3.84 17.85 -2.51
CA ALA A 124 -5.30 18.00 -2.48
C ALA A 124 -6.01 16.95 -3.34
N LEU A 125 -5.48 16.68 -4.54
CA LEU A 125 -6.01 15.65 -5.43
C LEU A 125 -5.96 14.27 -4.77
N LEU A 126 -4.79 13.81 -4.31
CA LEU A 126 -4.69 12.47 -3.72
C LEU A 126 -5.42 12.38 -2.37
N ALA A 127 -5.51 13.48 -1.61
CA ALA A 127 -6.33 13.49 -0.41
C ALA A 127 -7.82 13.28 -0.70
N SER A 128 -8.31 13.72 -1.87
CA SER A 128 -9.69 13.45 -2.30
C SER A 128 -9.97 11.97 -2.56
N TYR A 129 -8.92 11.17 -2.82
CA TYR A 129 -9.04 9.74 -3.08
C TYR A 129 -9.10 8.91 -1.79
N MET A 130 -8.68 9.50 -0.67
CA MET A 130 -8.69 8.82 0.63
C MET A 130 -10.10 8.77 1.22
N PRO A 131 -10.37 7.81 2.13
CA PRO A 131 -11.64 7.79 2.86
C PRO A 131 -11.86 9.11 3.60
N ASN A 132 -13.09 9.63 3.55
CA ASN A 132 -13.50 10.86 4.26
C ASN A 132 -13.43 10.68 5.79
N SER A 133 -12.23 10.77 6.35
CA SER A 133 -11.96 10.72 7.78
C SER A 133 -10.80 11.65 8.13
N THR A 134 -10.96 12.39 9.23
CA THR A 134 -9.89 13.22 9.83
C THR A 134 -8.72 12.42 10.37
N ASP A 135 -8.83 11.09 10.39
CA ASP A 135 -7.80 10.18 10.89
C ASP A 135 -6.67 9.98 9.87
N TYR A 136 -6.89 10.34 8.60
CA TYR A 136 -5.91 10.27 7.53
C TYR A 136 -5.31 11.64 7.24
N VAL A 137 -3.98 11.70 7.15
CA VAL A 137 -3.23 12.86 6.68
C VAL A 137 -2.30 12.38 5.58
N LEU A 138 -2.44 12.92 4.38
CA LEU A 138 -1.53 12.66 3.28
C LEU A 138 -0.44 13.72 3.27
N THR A 139 0.79 13.26 3.14
CA THR A 139 1.95 14.11 2.92
C THR A 139 2.75 13.52 1.77
N MET A 140 2.80 14.23 0.65
CA MET A 140 3.78 13.95 -0.37
C MET A 140 4.97 14.88 -0.13
N ASP A 141 6.19 14.33 -0.14
CA ASP A 141 7.42 15.13 -0.12
C ASP A 141 7.57 15.82 -1.49
N LEU A 142 6.80 16.89 -1.68
CA LEU A 142 6.85 17.75 -2.85
C LEU A 142 7.92 18.83 -2.61
N SER A 143 8.84 19.00 -3.55
CA SER A 143 9.61 20.23 -3.64
C SER A 143 8.65 21.36 -4.05
N TYR A 144 8.61 22.44 -3.24
CA TYR A 144 7.77 23.61 -3.49
C TYR A 144 8.57 24.64 -4.29
N ASP A 145 7.91 25.41 -5.15
CA ASP A 145 8.54 26.60 -5.73
C ASP A 145 8.66 27.71 -4.67
N ALA A 146 9.36 28.79 -5.05
CA ALA A 146 9.56 29.95 -4.19
C ALA A 146 8.27 30.70 -3.83
N ASP A 147 7.15 30.43 -4.52
CA ASP A 147 5.86 31.08 -4.33
C ASP A 147 4.93 30.28 -3.40
N GLY A 148 5.39 29.14 -2.86
CA GLY A 148 4.60 28.30 -1.94
C GLY A 148 3.48 27.54 -2.63
N ASN A 149 3.44 27.57 -3.96
CA ASN A 149 2.61 26.70 -4.75
C ASN A 149 3.39 25.38 -4.87
N GLY A 150 2.74 24.24 -4.66
CA GLY A 150 3.37 22.95 -4.93
C GLY A 150 3.55 22.77 -6.43
N VAL A 151 4.53 23.48 -7.03
CA VAL A 151 4.85 23.35 -8.45
C VAL A 151 5.68 22.12 -8.62
N LEU A 152 5.06 21.10 -9.21
CA LEU A 152 5.79 20.00 -9.78
C LEU A 152 6.64 20.53 -10.93
N THR A 153 7.94 20.69 -10.69
CA THR A 153 8.84 20.58 -11.83
C THR A 153 8.80 19.11 -12.26
N SER A 154 8.47 18.90 -13.54
CA SER A 154 8.30 17.60 -14.23
C SER A 154 9.43 16.58 -14.01
N ASN A 155 10.52 16.93 -13.32
CA ASN A 155 11.71 16.09 -13.18
C ASN A 155 11.90 15.49 -11.78
N GLU A 156 11.12 15.85 -10.75
CA GLU A 156 11.37 15.35 -9.38
C GLU A 156 10.27 14.44 -8.80
N VAL A 157 9.00 14.62 -9.19
CA VAL A 157 7.87 13.86 -8.61
C VAL A 157 7.20 12.93 -9.63
N LEU A 158 7.22 13.31 -10.91
CA LEU A 158 6.59 12.59 -12.02
C LEU A 158 7.66 12.18 -13.03
N GLU A 159 8.24 10.99 -12.90
CA GLU A 159 9.20 10.51 -13.90
C GLU A 159 8.43 9.91 -15.08
N VAL A 160 8.44 10.63 -16.21
CA VAL A 160 7.73 10.23 -17.42
C VAL A 160 8.70 9.55 -18.38
N ASN A 161 8.37 8.34 -18.78
CA ASN A 161 9.10 7.61 -19.80
C ASN A 161 8.16 7.20 -20.93
N GLU A 162 8.03 8.09 -21.92
CA GLU A 162 7.18 7.94 -23.10
C GLU A 162 7.49 6.68 -23.91
N THR A 163 8.78 6.31 -24.03
CA THR A 163 9.20 5.13 -24.79
C THR A 163 8.72 3.84 -24.14
N SER A 164 8.77 3.76 -22.81
CA SER A 164 8.31 2.61 -22.04
C SER A 164 6.82 2.65 -21.70
N GLY A 165 6.16 3.80 -21.88
CA GLY A 165 4.76 4.02 -21.48
C GLY A 165 4.59 3.99 -19.96
N SER A 166 5.58 4.43 -19.19
CA SER A 166 5.50 4.42 -17.72
C SER A 166 5.66 5.82 -17.11
N ILE A 167 4.89 6.05 -16.04
CA ILE A 167 4.90 7.26 -15.23
C ILE A 167 5.14 6.84 -13.78
N ILE A 168 6.12 7.44 -13.10
CA ILE A 168 6.39 7.14 -11.68
C ILE A 168 6.02 8.37 -10.85
N LEU A 169 5.11 8.19 -9.89
CA LEU A 169 4.80 9.16 -8.84
C LEU A 169 5.68 8.84 -7.61
N ARG A 170 6.59 9.75 -7.27
CA ARG A 170 7.54 9.58 -6.15
C ARG A 170 7.05 10.22 -4.86
N GLY A 171 7.41 9.62 -3.73
CA GLY A 171 7.35 10.25 -2.41
C GLY A 171 5.94 10.33 -1.79
N VAL A 172 5.02 9.43 -2.14
CA VAL A 172 3.67 9.43 -1.55
C VAL A 172 3.72 8.82 -0.15
N SER A 173 3.40 9.63 0.86
CA SER A 173 3.27 9.12 2.24
C SER A 173 1.88 9.35 2.83
N VAL A 174 1.31 8.27 3.36
CA VAL A 174 0.03 8.26 4.06
C VAL A 174 0.29 8.10 5.55
N LYS A 175 -0.16 9.07 6.34
CA LYS A 175 -0.11 9.04 7.80
C LYS A 175 -1.52 8.77 8.33
N TYR A 176 -1.69 7.67 9.04
CA TYR A 176 -2.93 7.36 9.75
C TYR A 176 -2.72 7.58 11.25
N THR A 177 -3.61 8.36 11.87
CA THR A 177 -3.63 8.59 13.32
C THR A 177 -4.85 7.91 13.91
N ASN A 178 -4.63 6.85 14.69
CA ASN A 178 -5.72 6.13 15.31
C ASN A 178 -6.47 7.02 16.31
N PRO A 179 -7.78 7.26 16.15
CA PRO A 179 -8.52 8.21 16.98
C PRO A 179 -8.57 7.79 18.45
N LYS A 180 -8.56 6.48 18.71
CA LYS A 180 -8.71 5.89 20.05
C LYS A 180 -7.40 5.80 20.83
N TYR A 181 -6.29 5.50 20.16
CA TYR A 181 -5.01 5.22 20.82
C TYR A 181 -3.92 6.25 20.53
N LYS A 182 -4.20 7.25 19.67
CA LYS A 182 -3.24 8.28 19.22
C LYS A 182 -1.92 7.71 18.65
N LEU A 183 -1.94 6.44 18.25
CA LEU A 183 -0.87 5.80 17.52
C LEU A 183 -0.86 6.34 16.09
N VAL A 184 0.31 6.78 15.66
CA VAL A 184 0.57 7.26 14.31
C VAL A 184 1.25 6.14 13.54
N THR A 185 0.74 5.82 12.36
CA THR A 185 1.39 4.92 11.41
C THR A 185 1.65 5.68 10.12
N LYS A 186 2.88 5.60 9.61
CA LYS A 186 3.28 6.22 8.35
C LYS A 186 3.64 5.13 7.35
N ILE A 187 3.01 5.19 6.19
CA ILE A 187 3.34 4.36 5.03
C ILE A 187 3.92 5.28 3.97
N SER A 188 5.05 4.92 3.38
CA SER A 188 5.65 5.63 2.26
C SER A 188 5.78 4.68 1.09
N THR A 189 5.31 5.10 -0.08
CA THR A 189 5.42 4.32 -1.32
C THR A 189 5.53 5.26 -2.51
N ASP A 190 6.23 4.80 -3.52
CA ASP A 190 6.17 5.35 -4.87
C ASP A 190 5.12 4.54 -5.66
N PHE A 191 4.44 5.18 -6.61
CA PHE A 191 3.50 4.52 -7.51
C PHE A 191 4.07 4.52 -8.92
N ARG A 192 4.34 3.33 -9.45
CA ARG A 192 4.67 3.16 -10.87
C ARG A 192 3.41 2.82 -11.65
N ILE A 193 3.06 3.70 -12.56
CA ILE A 193 1.99 3.52 -13.53
C ILE A 193 2.61 3.08 -14.85
N THR A 194 2.11 1.99 -15.43
CA THR A 194 2.60 1.44 -16.71
C THR A 194 1.44 1.22 -17.66
N ALA A 195 1.67 1.50 -18.93
CA ALA A 195 0.74 1.23 -20.02
C ALA A 195 0.33 -0.27 -20.00
N PRO A 196 -0.94 -0.59 -20.27
CA PRO A 196 -1.38 -1.97 -20.40
C PRO A 196 -0.56 -2.75 -21.41
N ALA A 197 -0.24 -4.01 -21.09
CA ALA A 197 0.45 -4.89 -22.01
C ALA A 197 -0.54 -5.38 -23.09
N PHE A 198 -0.21 -5.15 -24.35
CA PHE A 198 -0.91 -5.69 -25.51
C PHE A 198 0.01 -6.57 -26.34
N ASP A 199 -0.55 -7.61 -26.95
CA ASP A 199 0.12 -8.33 -28.03
C ASP A 199 0.00 -7.49 -29.31
N TRP A 200 1.11 -6.91 -29.72
CA TRP A 200 1.19 -6.06 -30.92
C TRP A 200 1.47 -6.86 -32.20
N SER A 201 1.57 -8.19 -32.11
CA SER A 201 1.83 -9.04 -33.26
C SER A 201 0.59 -9.15 -34.16
N ASP A 202 0.79 -9.06 -35.48
CA ASP A 202 -0.28 -9.27 -36.48
C ASP A 202 -0.78 -10.73 -36.53
N ALA A 203 -0.23 -11.62 -35.68
CA ALA A 203 -0.49 -13.05 -35.73
C ALA A 203 -1.87 -13.42 -35.16
N VAL A 204 -2.41 -12.67 -34.21
CA VAL A 204 -3.72 -12.99 -33.60
C VAL A 204 -4.85 -12.82 -34.62
N SER A 205 -4.81 -11.78 -35.46
CA SER A 205 -5.83 -11.55 -36.50
C SER A 205 -5.82 -12.60 -37.61
N ARG A 206 -4.66 -13.24 -37.90
CA ARG A 206 -4.53 -14.23 -38.97
C ARG A 206 -4.76 -15.67 -38.50
N THR A 207 -4.30 -16.01 -37.29
CA THR A 207 -4.39 -17.39 -36.79
C THR A 207 -5.83 -17.77 -36.46
N THR A 208 -6.64 -16.85 -35.94
CA THR A 208 -8.06 -17.11 -35.60
C THR A 208 -8.95 -17.38 -36.82
N LEU A 209 -8.55 -16.90 -38.01
CA LEU A 209 -9.24 -17.16 -39.27
C LEU A 209 -8.84 -18.50 -39.91
N GLU A 210 -7.64 -19.01 -39.62
CA GLU A 210 -7.08 -20.19 -40.26
C GLU A 210 -7.21 -21.48 -39.43
N THR A 211 -7.33 -21.40 -38.09
CA THR A 211 -7.31 -22.61 -37.22
C THR A 211 -8.62 -22.91 -36.49
N GLY A 212 -9.65 -22.06 -36.60
CA GLY A 212 -10.95 -22.31 -35.97
C GLY A 212 -10.91 -22.43 -34.44
N VAL A 213 -9.86 -21.93 -33.79
CA VAL A 213 -9.76 -21.90 -32.33
C VAL A 213 -10.84 -20.97 -31.78
N SER A 214 -11.67 -21.50 -30.88
CA SER A 214 -12.79 -20.79 -30.29
C SER A 214 -12.33 -19.52 -29.57
N LEU A 215 -13.09 -18.44 -29.79
CA LEU A 215 -12.89 -17.09 -29.26
C LEU A 215 -12.73 -17.00 -27.73
N ASP A 216 -12.99 -18.09 -27.00
CA ASP A 216 -13.07 -18.12 -25.53
C ASP A 216 -11.70 -18.29 -24.85
N GLU A 217 -10.73 -18.98 -25.45
CA GLU A 217 -9.40 -19.21 -24.84
C GLU A 217 -8.43 -18.03 -25.05
N ALA A 218 -8.57 -17.29 -26.16
CA ALA A 218 -7.79 -16.07 -26.42
C ALA A 218 -8.25 -14.90 -25.54
N LYS A 219 -9.56 -14.79 -25.27
CA LYS A 219 -10.14 -13.70 -24.45
C LYS A 219 -9.68 -13.69 -23.00
N THR A 220 -9.34 -14.84 -22.43
CA THR A 220 -8.91 -14.93 -21.02
C THR A 220 -7.52 -14.36 -20.75
N LYS A 221 -6.67 -14.20 -21.78
CA LYS A 221 -5.33 -13.62 -21.63
C LYS A 221 -5.25 -12.14 -22.03
N ASP A 222 -6.26 -11.65 -22.75
CA ASP A 222 -6.34 -10.28 -23.30
C ASP A 222 -7.20 -9.31 -22.46
N MET A 223 -7.71 -9.75 -21.30
CA MET A 223 -8.29 -8.80 -20.35
C MET A 223 -7.15 -7.97 -19.75
N ILE A 224 -7.01 -6.73 -20.23
CA ILE A 224 -6.26 -5.67 -19.55
C ILE A 224 -6.68 -5.69 -18.09
N SER A 225 -5.79 -6.12 -17.19
CA SER A 225 -6.01 -6.02 -15.76
C SER A 225 -5.50 -4.65 -15.33
N PRO A 226 -6.37 -3.68 -14.97
CA PRO A 226 -5.90 -2.38 -14.50
C PRO A 226 -5.04 -2.50 -13.23
N ALA A 227 -5.14 -3.64 -12.52
CA ALA A 227 -4.38 -3.92 -11.30
C ALA A 227 -2.89 -4.14 -11.57
N ASP A 228 -2.52 -4.58 -12.78
CA ASP A 228 -1.12 -4.80 -13.17
C ASP A 228 -0.45 -3.51 -13.66
N CYS A 229 -1.26 -2.48 -13.94
CA CYS A 229 -0.77 -1.20 -14.44
C CYS A 229 -0.31 -0.26 -13.33
N VAL A 230 -0.72 -0.45 -12.07
CA VAL A 230 -0.33 0.40 -10.94
C VAL A 230 0.38 -0.44 -9.87
N ILE A 231 1.68 -0.23 -9.71
CA ILE A 231 2.54 -1.04 -8.87
C ILE A 231 3.17 -0.17 -7.77
N TYR A 232 3.18 -0.67 -6.55
CA TYR A 232 3.94 -0.08 -5.44
C TYR A 232 5.44 -0.26 -5.66
N THR A 233 6.20 0.82 -5.57
CA THR A 233 7.66 0.80 -5.57
C THR A 233 8.19 1.38 -4.26
N GLU A 234 9.28 0.82 -3.74
CA GLU A 234 9.96 1.31 -2.52
C GLU A 234 9.09 1.44 -1.25
N TRP A 235 8.27 0.42 -0.98
CA TRP A 235 7.41 0.39 0.20
C TRP A 235 8.20 0.45 1.52
N LYS A 236 7.96 1.49 2.31
CA LYS A 236 8.56 1.68 3.65
C LYS A 236 7.46 1.87 4.70
N LYS A 237 7.68 1.28 5.87
CA LYS A 237 6.79 1.31 7.03
C LYS A 237 7.51 1.95 8.21
N GLU A 238 6.89 2.97 8.80
CA GLU A 238 7.36 3.68 9.99
C GLU A 238 6.26 3.82 11.05
#